data_AF-A0A2Z5GBG2-F1
#
_entry.id   AF-A0A2Z5GBG2-F1
#
_cell.length_a   1.000
_cell.length_b   1.000
_cell.length_c   1.000
_cell.angle_alpha   90.00
_cell.angle_beta   90.00
_cell.angle_gamma   90.00
#
_symmetry.space_group_name_H-M   'P 1'
#
loop_
_entity.id
_entity.type
_entity.pdbx_description
1 polymer ?
#
loop_
_entity_poly.entity_id
_entity_poly.type
_entity_poly.pdbx_seq_one_letter_code
_entity_poly.pdbx_strand_id
1 'polypeptide(L)'
;MEPIETGAPLDFESRLRRSQGRAGRKHVASAKVTGAEYSQLQVAAQRDGKALSEWAREVLLREARRSPRDPLFTEIVATRMLLNLVLQHIACGELMTAEMFSDMLTKVRTTKHKQALELMEQYATNDPKEI
;
A
#
# COMPACT_ATOMS: atom_id res chain seq x y z
N MET A 1 7.72 25.17 67.67
CA MET A 1 6.91 24.09 67.08
C MET A 1 6.59 24.54 65.66
N GLU A 2 7.43 24.14 64.71
CA GLU A 2 7.30 24.51 63.30
C GLU A 2 6.13 23.72 62.66
N PRO A 3 5.23 24.37 61.91
CA PRO A 3 4.13 23.67 61.26
C PRO A 3 4.65 22.92 60.02
N ILE A 4 4.23 21.66 59.91
CA ILE A 4 4.57 20.77 58.80
C ILE A 4 3.93 21.31 57.53
N GLU A 5 4.75 21.64 56.52
CA GLU A 5 4.28 22.01 55.19
C GLU A 5 3.46 20.87 54.60
N THR A 6 2.15 21.11 54.48
CA THR A 6 1.20 20.22 53.82
C THR A 6 1.57 20.14 52.35
N GLY A 7 2.06 18.97 51.92
CA GLY A 7 2.52 18.72 50.56
C GLY A 7 1.52 19.18 49.50
N ALA A 8 2.05 19.86 48.48
CA ALA A 8 1.27 20.38 47.36
C ALA A 8 0.35 19.29 46.77
N PRO A 9 -0.91 19.62 46.44
CA PRO A 9 -1.85 18.66 45.89
C PRO A 9 -1.30 18.09 44.57
N LEU A 10 -1.31 16.76 44.46
CA LEU A 10 -0.89 16.07 43.25
C LEU A 10 -1.81 16.47 42.09
N ASP A 11 -1.27 17.20 41.12
CA ASP A 11 -1.98 17.60 39.91
C ASP A 11 -2.18 16.39 38.98
N PHE A 12 -3.35 15.76 39.13
CA PHE A 12 -3.77 14.63 38.31
C PHE A 12 -4.19 15.05 36.89
N GLU A 13 -4.60 16.30 36.68
CA GLU A 13 -5.06 16.78 35.37
C GLU A 13 -3.90 16.89 34.38
N SER A 14 -2.75 17.41 34.81
CA SER A 14 -1.56 17.49 33.93
C SER A 14 -0.97 16.12 33.62
N ARG A 15 -1.14 15.13 34.51
CA ARG A 15 -0.73 13.73 34.28
C ARG A 15 -1.66 13.01 33.31
N LEU A 16 -2.98 13.21 33.40
CA LEU A 16 -3.93 12.63 32.44
C LEU A 16 -3.76 13.19 31.02
N ARG A 17 -3.36 14.45 30.87
CA ARG A 17 -3.06 15.04 29.55
C ARG A 17 -1.93 14.30 28.82
N ARG A 18 -0.93 13.80 29.54
CA ARG A 18 0.16 12.97 28.98
C ARG A 18 -0.33 11.59 28.52
N SER A 19 -1.47 11.13 29.02
CA SER A 19 -2.14 9.89 28.61
C SER A 19 -3.20 10.05 27.52
N GLN A 20 -3.29 11.22 26.86
CA GLN A 20 -3.91 11.29 25.53
C GLN A 20 -3.00 10.61 24.50
N GLY A 21 -2.71 9.34 24.74
CA GLY A 21 -2.11 8.44 23.78
C GLY A 21 -3.06 8.23 22.61
N ARG A 22 -2.50 7.64 21.54
CA ARG A 22 -3.19 7.19 20.33
C ARG A 22 -4.58 6.65 20.68
N ALA A 23 -5.61 7.15 19.98
CA ALA A 23 -6.99 6.72 20.18
C ALA A 23 -7.07 5.19 20.33
N GLY A 24 -7.65 4.75 21.45
CA GLY A 24 -7.76 3.33 21.78
C GLY A 24 -8.43 2.55 20.65
N ARG A 25 -7.89 1.38 20.32
CA ARG A 25 -8.47 0.49 19.32
C ARG A 25 -9.69 -0.20 19.96
N LYS A 26 -10.90 0.25 19.61
CA LYS A 26 -12.16 -0.19 20.25
C LYS A 26 -12.97 -1.22 19.44
N HIS A 27 -12.56 -1.51 18.21
CA HIS A 27 -13.28 -2.39 17.30
C HIS A 27 -12.42 -3.59 16.90
N VAL A 28 -13.07 -4.73 16.69
CA VAL A 28 -12.45 -5.98 16.26
C VAL A 28 -12.81 -6.23 14.79
N ALA A 29 -11.79 -6.50 13.98
CA ALA A 29 -11.93 -7.07 12.64
C ALA A 29 -11.27 -8.45 12.66
N SER A 30 -12.03 -9.51 12.39
CA SER A 30 -11.57 -10.89 12.55
C SER A 30 -12.18 -11.83 11.52
N ALA A 31 -11.43 -12.86 11.13
CA ALA A 31 -11.90 -14.00 10.36
C ALA A 31 -11.51 -15.29 11.09
N LYS A 32 -12.37 -16.32 11.04
CA LYS A 32 -12.01 -17.66 11.50
C LYS A 32 -11.15 -18.33 10.43
N VAL A 33 -10.08 -18.98 10.85
CA VAL A 33 -9.13 -19.67 9.99
C VAL A 33 -8.96 -21.11 10.46
N THR A 34 -8.65 -22.01 9.54
CA THR A 34 -8.22 -23.38 9.82
C THR A 34 -6.87 -23.38 10.53
N GLY A 35 -6.50 -24.52 11.12
CA GLY A 35 -5.18 -24.67 11.77
C GLY A 35 -4.00 -24.50 10.79
N ALA A 36 -4.18 -24.92 9.54
CA ALA A 36 -3.18 -24.76 8.48
C ALA A 36 -2.98 -23.29 8.11
N GLU A 37 -4.08 -22.55 7.88
CA GLU A 37 -4.04 -21.11 7.62
C GLU A 37 -3.45 -20.35 8.81
N TYR A 38 -3.84 -20.69 10.05
CA TYR A 38 -3.26 -20.07 11.25
C TYR A 38 -1.73 -20.21 11.32
N SER A 39 -1.22 -21.41 11.00
CA SER A 39 0.22 -21.69 10.96
C SER A 39 0.94 -20.86 9.89
N GLN A 40 0.33 -20.72 8.70
CA GLN A 40 0.86 -19.87 7.63
C GLN A 40 0.92 -18.39 8.05
N LEU A 41 -0.13 -17.88 8.71
CA LEU A 41 -0.16 -16.50 9.20
C LEU A 41 0.88 -16.27 10.32
N GLN A 42 1.12 -17.26 11.19
CA GLN A 42 2.20 -17.20 12.18
C GLN A 42 3.58 -17.11 11.53
N VAL A 43 3.86 -17.96 10.52
CA VAL A 43 5.13 -17.94 9.79
C VAL A 43 5.33 -16.59 9.10
N ALA A 44 4.28 -16.03 8.49
CA ALA A 44 4.34 -14.71 7.86
C ALA A 44 4.64 -13.60 8.88
N ALA A 45 3.97 -13.61 10.03
CA ALA A 45 4.22 -12.66 11.11
C ALA A 45 5.65 -12.77 11.68
N GLN A 46 6.15 -14.00 11.85
CA GLN A 46 7.52 -14.26 12.29
C GLN A 46 8.57 -13.77 11.29
N ARG A 47 8.33 -13.98 9.98
CA ARG A 47 9.19 -13.44 8.91
C ARG A 47 9.36 -11.93 9.00
N ASP A 48 8.29 -11.24 9.36
CA ASP A 48 8.28 -9.78 9.52
C ASP A 48 8.72 -9.33 10.93
N GLY A 49 9.06 -10.25 11.82
CA GLY A 49 9.49 -9.97 13.20
C GLY A 49 8.38 -9.39 14.09
N LYS A 50 7.11 -9.69 13.78
CA LYS A 50 5.93 -9.08 14.42
C LYS A 50 5.09 -10.09 15.18
N ALA A 51 4.39 -9.60 16.20
CA ALA A 51 3.30 -10.35 16.80
C ALA A 51 2.17 -10.55 15.78
N LEU A 52 1.52 -11.71 15.78
CA LEU A 52 0.47 -12.05 14.80
C LEU A 52 -0.65 -11.00 14.74
N SER A 53 -1.07 -10.44 15.87
CA SER A 53 -2.13 -9.42 15.94
C SER A 53 -1.71 -8.08 15.34
N GLU A 54 -0.43 -7.72 15.47
CA GLU A 54 0.14 -6.51 14.87
C GLU A 54 0.27 -6.68 13.36
N TRP A 55 0.84 -7.80 12.94
CA TRP A 55 0.99 -8.16 11.54
C TRP A 55 -0.37 -8.19 10.82
N ALA A 56 -1.36 -8.90 11.39
CA ALA A 56 -2.69 -9.01 10.81
C ALA A 56 -3.36 -7.64 10.66
N ARG A 57 -3.22 -6.76 11.66
CA ARG A 57 -3.76 -5.40 11.60
C ARG A 57 -3.13 -4.60 10.46
N GLU A 58 -1.82 -4.68 10.29
CA GLU A 58 -1.14 -3.95 9.22
C GLU A 58 -1.55 -4.46 7.85
N VAL A 59 -1.59 -5.78 7.66
CA VAL A 59 -2.02 -6.39 6.40
C VAL A 59 -3.46 -5.99 6.08
N LEU A 60 -4.41 -6.14 7.02
CA LEU A 60 -5.81 -5.76 6.80
C LEU A 60 -5.96 -4.27 6.47
N LEU A 61 -5.24 -3.38 7.17
CA LEU A 61 -5.28 -1.95 6.88
C LEU A 61 -4.57 -1.60 5.56
N ARG A 62 -3.51 -2.30 5.19
CA ARG A 62 -2.82 -2.12 3.91
C ARG A 62 -3.75 -2.49 2.76
N GLU A 63 -4.37 -3.65 2.82
CA GLU A 63 -5.29 -4.10 1.78
C GLU A 63 -6.56 -3.23 1.74
N ALA A 64 -7.12 -2.82 2.88
CA ALA A 64 -8.26 -1.91 2.91
C ALA A 64 -7.96 -0.51 2.33
N ARG A 65 -6.70 -0.07 2.39
CA ARG A 65 -6.23 1.20 1.79
C ARG A 65 -5.73 1.04 0.37
N ARG A 66 -5.54 -0.20 -0.10
CA ARG A 66 -5.04 -0.47 -1.44
C ARG A 66 -6.09 0.03 -2.42
N SER A 67 -5.76 1.13 -3.09
CA SER A 67 -6.56 1.58 -4.22
C SER A 67 -6.49 0.52 -5.31
N PRO A 68 -7.60 0.19 -5.99
CA PRO A 68 -7.56 -0.61 -7.22
C PRO A 68 -6.60 -0.02 -8.26
N ARG A 69 -6.30 1.28 -8.18
CA ARG A 69 -5.25 1.93 -8.94
C ARG A 69 -3.94 1.80 -8.19
N ASP A 70 -3.27 0.66 -8.36
CA ASP A 70 -1.90 0.47 -7.90
C ASP A 70 -0.98 1.41 -8.70
N PRO A 71 -0.38 2.45 -8.08
CA PRO A 71 0.48 3.40 -8.79
C PRO A 71 1.67 2.70 -9.44
N LEU A 72 2.21 1.66 -8.80
CA LEU A 72 3.34 0.90 -9.33
C LEU A 72 2.94 0.13 -10.59
N PHE A 73 1.77 -0.51 -10.58
CA PHE A 73 1.24 -1.15 -11.79
C PHE A 73 1.04 -0.14 -12.93
N THR A 74 0.53 1.04 -12.62
CA THR A 74 0.34 2.12 -13.60
C THR A 74 1.68 2.56 -14.23
N GLU A 75 2.74 2.74 -13.43
CA GLU A 75 4.05 3.11 -13.95
C GLU A 75 4.72 1.99 -14.76
N ILE A 76 4.49 0.72 -14.40
CA ILE A 76 4.95 -0.44 -15.20
C ILE A 76 4.27 -0.43 -16.58
N VAL A 77 2.95 -0.23 -16.62
CA VAL A 77 2.20 -0.12 -17.89
C VAL A 77 2.70 1.07 -18.71
N ALA A 78 2.92 2.23 -18.08
CA ALA A 78 3.48 3.40 -18.74
C ALA A 78 4.86 3.12 -19.37
N THR A 79 5.72 2.41 -18.64
CA THR A 79 7.06 2.00 -19.12
C THR A 79 6.95 1.06 -20.31
N ARG A 80 6.08 0.04 -20.23
CA ARG A 80 5.81 -0.88 -21.36
C ARG A 80 5.32 -0.11 -22.58
N MET A 81 4.41 0.85 -22.40
CA MET A 81 3.90 1.68 -23.49
C MET A 81 5.00 2.51 -24.14
N LEU A 82 5.82 3.21 -23.35
CA LEU A 82 6.93 4.00 -23.85
C LEU A 82 7.94 3.14 -24.61
N LEU A 83 8.31 1.98 -24.04
CA LEU A 83 9.22 1.04 -24.68
C LEU A 83 8.68 0.55 -26.01
N ASN A 84 7.41 0.13 -26.09
CA ASN A 84 6.81 -0.30 -27.35
C ASN A 84 6.85 0.80 -28.42
N LEU A 85 6.51 2.03 -28.03
CA LEU A 85 6.51 3.18 -28.94
C LEU A 85 7.92 3.48 -29.49
N VAL A 86 8.95 3.43 -28.64
CA VAL A 86 10.34 3.72 -29.04
C VAL A 86 10.95 2.56 -29.82
N LEU A 87 10.77 1.32 -29.33
CA LEU A 87 11.32 0.12 -29.95
C LEU A 87 10.71 -0.15 -31.32
N GLN A 88 9.46 0.25 -31.57
CA GLN A 88 8.85 0.17 -32.89
C GLN A 88 9.65 0.97 -33.92
N HIS A 89 10.03 2.21 -33.63
CA HIS A 89 10.82 3.03 -34.55
C HIS A 89 12.18 2.40 -34.82
N ILE A 90 12.85 1.87 -33.78
CA ILE A 90 14.14 1.18 -33.91
C ILE A 90 13.99 -0.08 -34.79
N ALA A 91 12.96 -0.90 -34.56
CA ALA A 91 12.73 -2.14 -35.29
C ALA A 91 12.41 -1.88 -36.78
N CYS A 92 11.74 -0.76 -37.08
CA CYS A 92 11.45 -0.33 -38.45
C CYS A 92 12.62 0.42 -39.12
N GLY A 93 13.73 0.66 -38.41
CA GLY A 93 14.87 1.43 -38.92
C GLY A 93 14.58 2.94 -39.09
N GLU A 94 13.56 3.45 -38.43
CA GLU A 94 13.16 4.86 -38.49
C GLU A 94 13.98 5.69 -37.50
N LEU A 95 14.44 6.87 -37.95
CA LEU A 95 15.11 7.82 -37.08
C LEU A 95 14.07 8.60 -36.28
N MET A 96 14.16 8.52 -34.95
CA MET A 96 13.27 9.24 -34.04
C MET A 96 13.82 10.64 -33.77
N THR A 97 13.01 11.67 -34.06
CA THR A 97 13.34 13.05 -33.70
C THR A 97 13.05 13.32 -32.22
N ALA A 98 13.68 14.35 -31.66
CA ALA A 98 13.44 14.76 -30.27
C ALA A 98 11.98 15.21 -30.04
N GLU A 99 11.36 15.84 -31.05
CA GLU A 99 9.97 16.27 -31.01
C GLU A 99 9.02 15.07 -30.95
N MET A 100 9.20 14.08 -31.82
CA MET A 100 8.42 12.83 -31.80
C MET A 100 8.53 12.11 -30.46
N PHE A 101 9.73 12.07 -29.86
CA PHE A 101 9.92 11.47 -28.55
C PHE A 101 9.17 12.22 -27.44
N SER A 102 9.19 13.55 -27.46
CA SER A 102 8.44 14.40 -26.53
C SER A 102 6.92 14.18 -26.64
N ASP A 103 6.40 14.04 -27.86
CA ASP A 103 5.00 13.75 -28.11
C ASP A 103 4.60 12.37 -27.57
N MET A 104 5.46 11.36 -27.77
CA MET A 104 5.25 10.03 -27.22
C MET A 104 5.23 10.04 -25.68
N LEU A 105 6.12 10.78 -25.02
CA LEU A 105 6.10 10.95 -23.57
C LEU A 105 4.79 11.61 -23.09
N THR A 106 4.33 12.63 -23.81
CA THR A 106 3.07 13.33 -23.49
C THR A 106 1.88 12.39 -23.64
N LYS A 107 1.84 11.61 -24.72
CA LYS A 107 0.82 10.58 -24.94
C LYS A 107 0.80 9.53 -23.83
N VAL A 108 1.97 9.03 -23.41
CA VAL A 108 2.05 8.06 -22.29
C VAL A 108 1.53 8.69 -20.99
N ARG A 109 1.92 9.93 -20.67
CA ARG A 109 1.46 10.62 -19.46
C ARG A 109 -0.05 10.79 -19.38
N THR A 110 -0.71 11.09 -20.51
CA THR A 110 -2.17 11.31 -20.55
C THR A 110 -2.96 10.01 -20.57
N THR A 111 -2.41 8.93 -21.14
CA THR A 111 -3.15 7.68 -21.37
C THR A 111 -2.83 6.55 -20.41
N LYS A 112 -1.70 6.60 -19.67
CA LYS A 112 -1.24 5.50 -18.79
C LYS A 112 -2.27 5.00 -17.79
N HIS A 113 -3.08 5.91 -17.22
CA HIS A 113 -4.08 5.52 -16.23
C HIS A 113 -5.23 4.71 -16.84
N LYS A 114 -5.68 5.09 -18.03
CA LYS A 114 -6.73 4.36 -18.75
C LYS A 114 -6.23 2.98 -19.17
N GLN A 115 -5.05 2.92 -19.78
CA GLN A 115 -4.42 1.68 -20.20
C GLN A 115 -4.14 0.74 -19.02
N ALA A 116 -3.69 1.27 -17.88
CA ALA A 116 -3.49 0.47 -16.69
C ALA A 116 -4.81 -0.16 -16.20
N LEU A 117 -5.91 0.59 -16.18
CA LEU A 117 -7.23 0.05 -15.80
C LEU A 117 -7.69 -1.05 -16.75
N GLU A 118 -7.60 -0.82 -18.07
CA GLU A 118 -7.97 -1.82 -19.09
C GLU A 118 -7.14 -3.10 -18.96
N LEU A 119 -5.83 -3.00 -18.72
CA LEU A 119 -4.98 -4.17 -18.49
C LEU A 119 -5.33 -4.91 -17.19
N MET A 120 -5.65 -4.19 -16.11
CA MET A 120 -6.06 -4.84 -14.86
C MET A 120 -7.36 -5.64 -15.04
N GLU A 121 -8.32 -5.11 -15.79
CA GLU A 121 -9.56 -5.83 -16.12
C GLU A 121 -9.28 -7.07 -16.96
N GLN A 122 -8.38 -6.97 -17.96
CA GLN A 122 -7.96 -8.11 -18.77
C GLN A 122 -7.27 -9.20 -17.95
N TYR A 123 -6.38 -8.85 -17.01
CA TYR A 123 -5.76 -9.86 -16.13
C TYR A 123 -6.78 -10.48 -15.17
N ALA A 124 -7.73 -9.70 -14.65
CA ALA A 124 -8.80 -10.22 -13.79
C ALA A 124 -9.76 -11.16 -14.53
N THR A 125 -9.95 -10.98 -15.85
CA THR A 125 -10.77 -11.89 -16.68
C THR A 125 -9.99 -13.08 -17.20
N ASN A 126 -8.67 -12.94 -17.38
CA ASN A 126 -7.79 -14.01 -17.85
C ASN A 126 -7.16 -14.83 -16.72
N ASP A 127 -7.46 -14.53 -15.45
CA ASP A 127 -7.05 -15.38 -14.33
C ASP A 127 -7.67 -16.78 -14.54
N PRO A 128 -6.87 -17.81 -14.86
CA PRO A 128 -7.36 -19.17 -14.85
C PRO A 128 -7.74 -19.46 -13.41
N LYS A 129 -8.99 -19.87 -13.18
CA LYS A 129 -9.28 -20.63 -11.97
C LYS A 129 -8.28 -21.80 -11.92
N GLU A 130 -7.63 -21.94 -10.76
CA GLU A 130 -6.80 -23.07 -10.30
C GLU A 130 -5.28 -22.94 -10.55
N ILE A 131 -4.50 -22.91 -9.46
CA ILE A 131 -3.99 -24.13 -8.78
C ILE A 131 -4.13 -23.95 -7.26
#